data_AF-A0A4Y3FTG1-F1
#
_entry.id   AF-A0A4Y3FTG1-F1
#
_cell.length_a   1.000
_cell.length_b   1.000
_cell.length_c   1.000
_cell.angle_alpha   90.00
_cell.angle_beta   90.00
_cell.angle_gamma   90.00
#
_symmetry.space_group_name_H-M   'P 1'
#
loop_
_entity.id
_entity.type
_entity.pdbx_description
1 polymer ?
#
loop_
_entity_poly.entity_id
_entity_poly.type
_entity_poly.pdbx_seq_one_letter_code
_entity_poly.pdbx_strand_id
1 'polypeptide(L)'
;MGYRPFLLGVAESLELERFFTDNTFEDGKEAVYVLLDCSEEKIKTFREIVRSKLPENAVVNQILEEEYTGTVIKTENYYRYLSAMQLSKIITYGGKMLQKQDETIAVIKEESHKTRETVREESYKTREELKTVIQEESQETRETIVGESRMTRDTLVEHLKNDIAEIRAEIAEIKEKIAG
;
A
#
# COMPACT_ATOMS: atom_id res chain seq x y z
N MET A 1 18.11 -3.06 -21.17
CA MET A 1 16.89 -2.92 -22.00
C MET A 1 16.84 -1.50 -22.57
N GLY A 2 16.75 -1.32 -23.89
CA GLY A 2 16.61 0.03 -24.50
C GLY A 2 17.70 0.44 -25.50
N TYR A 3 18.73 -0.39 -25.69
CA TYR A 3 19.84 -0.05 -26.59
C TYR A 3 19.42 0.00 -28.07
N ARG A 4 18.63 -0.97 -28.56
CA ARG A 4 18.15 -0.98 -29.97
C ARG A 4 17.29 0.25 -30.35
N PRO A 5 16.28 0.69 -29.56
CA PRO A 5 15.57 1.95 -29.82
C PRO A 5 16.48 3.19 -29.75
N PHE A 6 17.43 3.23 -28.82
CA PHE A 6 18.39 4.32 -28.73
C PHE A 6 19.25 4.41 -30.00
N LEU A 7 19.83 3.29 -30.45
CA LEU A 7 20.65 3.24 -31.65
C LEU A 7 19.85 3.63 -32.91
N LEU A 8 18.59 3.20 -33.01
CA LEU A 8 17.69 3.63 -34.07
C LEU A 8 17.46 5.14 -34.03
N GLY A 9 17.24 5.72 -32.85
CA GLY A 9 17.09 7.17 -32.69
C GLY A 9 18.34 7.95 -33.13
N VAL A 10 19.54 7.42 -32.86
CA VAL A 10 20.79 8.00 -33.36
C VAL A 10 20.87 7.88 -34.88
N ALA A 11 20.53 6.72 -35.45
CA ALA A 11 20.54 6.51 -36.90
C ALA A 11 19.57 7.46 -37.63
N GLU A 12 18.37 7.66 -37.09
CA GLU A 12 17.39 8.63 -37.61
C GLU A 12 17.93 10.07 -37.51
N SER A 13 18.56 10.45 -36.40
CA SER A 13 19.13 11.79 -36.23
C SER A 13 20.26 12.13 -37.21
N LEU A 14 20.95 11.10 -37.72
CA LEU A 14 21.99 11.23 -38.74
C LEU A 14 21.48 10.97 -40.16
N GLU A 15 20.16 10.77 -40.32
CA GLU A 15 19.50 10.45 -41.58
C GLU A 15 20.20 9.28 -42.30
N LEU A 16 20.46 8.20 -41.57
CA LEU A 16 21.02 6.98 -42.16
C LEU A 16 19.94 6.30 -42.98
N GLU A 17 20.16 6.13 -44.30
CA GLU A 17 19.18 5.45 -45.16
C GLU A 17 19.07 3.96 -44.83
N ARG A 18 20.17 3.36 -44.39
CA ARG A 18 20.29 1.92 -44.12
C ARG A 18 20.93 1.66 -42.77
N PHE A 19 20.19 0.95 -41.93
CA PHE A 19 20.55 0.68 -40.54
C PHE A 19 19.88 -0.61 -40.09
N PHE A 20 20.63 -1.42 -39.36
CA PHE A 20 20.09 -2.57 -38.66
C PHE A 20 20.80 -2.75 -37.32
N THR A 21 20.06 -3.21 -36.32
CA THR A 21 20.67 -3.67 -35.07
C THR A 21 19.87 -4.81 -34.48
N ASP A 22 20.54 -5.79 -33.89
CA ASP A 22 19.88 -6.78 -33.07
C ASP A 22 20.73 -7.18 -31.86
N ASN A 23 20.04 -7.73 -30.87
CA ASN A 23 20.69 -8.34 -29.73
C ASN A 23 21.20 -9.72 -30.15
N THR A 24 22.42 -10.02 -29.77
CA THR A 24 23.03 -11.34 -29.93
C THR A 24 23.68 -11.78 -28.63
N PHE A 25 24.14 -13.02 -28.59
CA PHE A 25 24.94 -13.55 -27.50
C PHE A 25 26.28 -14.01 -28.06
N GLU A 26 27.35 -13.38 -27.59
CA GLU A 26 28.72 -13.73 -27.95
C GLU A 26 29.49 -14.05 -26.68
N ASP A 27 30.18 -15.19 -26.65
CA ASP A 27 30.95 -15.69 -25.51
C ASP A 27 30.18 -15.67 -24.17
N GLY A 28 28.88 -15.97 -24.21
CA GLY A 28 28.00 -15.99 -23.04
C GLY A 28 27.65 -14.61 -22.48
N LYS A 29 27.96 -13.52 -23.20
CA LYS A 29 27.61 -12.14 -22.83
C LYS A 29 26.59 -11.59 -23.81
N GLU A 30 25.71 -10.72 -23.32
CA GLU A 30 24.82 -9.94 -24.17
C GLU A 30 25.64 -8.98 -25.03
N ALA A 31 25.42 -9.04 -26.34
CA ALA A 31 26.02 -8.13 -27.30
C ALA A 31 24.93 -7.52 -28.18
N VAL A 32 25.22 -6.37 -28.76
CA VAL A 32 24.36 -5.71 -29.74
C VAL A 32 25.21 -5.43 -30.95
N TYR A 33 24.90 -6.06 -32.07
CA TYR A 33 25.57 -5.75 -33.32
C TYR A 33 24.79 -4.66 -34.06
N VAL A 34 25.52 -3.85 -34.81
CA VAL A 34 24.99 -2.72 -35.58
C VAL A 34 25.57 -2.80 -36.98
N LEU A 35 24.71 -2.75 -37.99
CA LEU A 35 25.09 -2.69 -39.38
C LEU A 35 24.72 -1.31 -39.93
N LEU A 36 25.71 -0.63 -40.51
CA LEU A 36 25.58 0.70 -41.10
C LEU A 36 25.97 0.59 -42.57
N ASP A 37 25.18 1.21 -43.46
CA ASP A 37 25.53 1.39 -44.86
C ASP A 37 25.32 2.88 -45.19
N CYS A 38 26.38 3.65 -45.00
CA CYS A 38 26.41 5.10 -45.16
C CYS A 38 27.85 5.60 -45.38
N SER A 39 28.03 6.92 -45.51
CA SER A 39 29.36 7.50 -45.68
C SER A 39 30.23 7.34 -44.43
N GLU A 40 31.54 7.26 -44.63
CA GLU A 40 32.54 7.14 -43.55
C GLU A 40 32.40 8.25 -42.49
N GLU A 41 32.05 9.47 -42.91
CA GLU A 41 31.78 10.60 -42.01
C GLU A 41 30.58 10.33 -41.07
N LYS A 42 29.50 9.76 -41.61
CA LYS A 42 28.31 9.40 -40.83
C LYS A 42 28.59 8.22 -39.90
N ILE A 43 29.39 7.23 -40.33
CA ILE A 43 29.84 6.12 -39.47
C ILE A 43 30.63 6.66 -38.28
N LYS A 44 31.61 7.54 -38.53
CA LYS A 44 32.43 8.16 -37.49
C LYS A 44 31.57 8.94 -36.49
N THR A 45 30.63 9.75 -36.98
CA THR A 45 29.73 10.54 -36.14
C THR A 45 28.82 9.65 -35.29
N PHE A 46 28.24 8.59 -35.88
CA PHE A 46 27.42 7.62 -35.16
C PHE A 46 28.19 7.00 -33.99
N ARG A 47 29.43 6.57 -34.25
CA ARG A 47 30.33 5.99 -33.25
C ARG A 47 30.62 6.95 -32.09
N GLU A 48 30.89 8.23 -32.37
CA GLU A 48 31.13 9.24 -31.33
C GLU A 48 29.90 9.45 -30.44
N ILE A 49 28.70 9.44 -31.02
CA ILE A 49 27.44 9.57 -30.26
C ILE A 49 27.23 8.34 -29.36
N VAL A 50 27.39 7.12 -29.89
CA VAL A 50 27.16 5.89 -29.14
C VAL A 50 28.17 5.70 -28.00
N ARG A 51 29.39 6.24 -28.14
CA ARG A 51 30.39 6.23 -27.07
C ARG A 51 30.14 7.30 -26.00
N SER A 52 29.59 8.44 -26.38
CA SER A 52 29.38 9.58 -25.46
C SER A 52 28.02 9.56 -24.75
N LYS A 53 27.00 8.97 -25.39
CA LYS A 53 25.64 8.86 -24.87
C LYS A 53 25.27 7.39 -24.74
N LEU A 54 25.04 6.96 -23.51
CA LEU A 54 24.56 5.61 -23.21
C LEU A 54 23.15 5.71 -22.60
N PRO A 55 22.26 4.75 -22.86
CA PRO A 55 21.00 4.63 -22.11
C PRO A 55 21.29 4.48 -20.61
N GLU A 56 20.43 5.05 -19.75
CA GLU A 56 20.61 5.10 -18.29
C GLU A 56 20.97 3.76 -17.63
N ASN A 57 20.54 2.64 -18.21
CA ASN A 57 20.73 1.30 -17.67
C ASN A 57 21.64 0.41 -18.54
N ALA A 58 22.57 0.98 -19.31
CA ALA A 58 23.48 0.23 -20.17
C ALA A 58 24.95 0.47 -19.80
N VAL A 59 25.69 -0.62 -19.58
CA VAL A 59 27.14 -0.61 -19.44
C VAL A 59 27.73 -1.27 -20.69
N VAL A 60 28.53 -0.53 -21.44
CA VAL A 60 29.18 -1.02 -22.67
C VAL A 60 30.62 -1.39 -22.34
N ASN A 61 30.95 -2.68 -22.45
CA ASN A 61 32.29 -3.17 -22.14
C ASN A 61 33.28 -2.96 -23.30
N GLN A 62 32.83 -3.16 -24.53
CA GLN A 62 33.65 -3.07 -25.73
C GLN A 62 32.81 -2.70 -26.94
N ILE A 63 33.44 -2.06 -27.92
CA ILE A 63 32.87 -1.79 -29.25
C ILE A 63 33.93 -2.25 -30.25
N LEU A 64 33.54 -3.18 -31.13
CA LEU A 64 34.36 -3.71 -32.21
C LEU A 64 33.78 -3.26 -33.55
N GLU A 65 34.65 -3.07 -34.54
CA GLU A 65 34.31 -2.55 -35.86
C GLU A 65 34.91 -3.47 -36.91
N GLU A 66 34.07 -3.90 -37.85
CA GLU A 66 34.42 -4.82 -38.92
C GLU A 66 33.78 -4.35 -40.23
N GLU A 67 34.47 -4.56 -41.35
CA GLU A 67 33.91 -4.29 -42.66
C GLU A 67 32.81 -5.30 -42.99
N TYR A 68 31.63 -4.79 -43.37
CA TYR A 68 30.49 -5.60 -43.77
C TYR A 68 30.19 -5.39 -45.26
N THR A 69 30.26 -6.47 -46.04
CA THR A 69 30.04 -6.44 -47.50
C THR A 69 28.61 -6.81 -47.91
N GLY A 70 27.75 -7.14 -46.94
CA GLY A 70 26.37 -7.49 -47.20
C GLY A 70 25.46 -6.27 -47.36
N THR A 71 24.23 -6.50 -47.80
CA THR A 71 23.22 -5.44 -47.88
C THR A 71 22.63 -5.15 -46.50
N VAL A 72 22.63 -3.88 -46.10
CA VAL A 72 21.93 -3.42 -44.90
C VAL A 72 20.52 -2.97 -45.28
N ILE A 73 19.53 -3.37 -44.48
CA ILE A 73 18.12 -3.02 -44.73
C ILE A 73 17.89 -1.51 -44.58
N LYS A 74 16.89 -0.98 -45.29
CA LYS A 74 16.45 0.41 -45.12
C LYS A 74 15.99 0.66 -43.69
N THR A 75 16.37 1.81 -43.13
CA THR A 75 16.03 2.21 -41.76
C THR A 75 14.51 2.22 -41.52
N GLU A 76 13.73 2.69 -42.49
CA GLU A 76 12.25 2.66 -42.42
C GLU A 76 11.70 1.24 -42.26
N ASN A 77 12.26 0.26 -42.97
CA ASN A 77 11.85 -1.14 -42.86
C ASN A 77 12.26 -1.71 -41.49
N TYR A 78 13.43 -1.34 -40.98
CA TYR A 78 13.86 -1.72 -39.64
C TYR A 78 12.96 -1.11 -38.56
N TYR A 79 12.52 0.15 -38.71
CA TYR A 79 11.53 0.78 -37.82
C TYR A 79 10.22 -0.03 -37.76
N ARG A 80 9.71 -0.47 -38.92
CA ARG A 80 8.51 -1.32 -39.00
C ARG A 80 8.73 -2.67 -38.32
N TYR A 81 9.87 -3.32 -38.57
CA TYR A 81 10.25 -4.59 -37.93
C TYR A 81 10.34 -4.45 -36.40
N LEU A 82 11.09 -3.45 -35.92
CA LEU A 82 11.27 -3.21 -34.49
C LEU A 82 9.91 -2.93 -33.82
N SER A 83 9.05 -2.13 -34.45
CA SER A 83 7.70 -1.83 -33.95
C SER A 83 6.85 -3.09 -33.81
N ALA A 84 6.83 -3.95 -34.84
CA ALA A 84 6.12 -5.22 -34.80
C ALA A 84 6.64 -6.15 -33.68
N MET A 85 7.96 -6.22 -33.49
CA MET A 85 8.55 -6.97 -32.37
C MET A 85 8.11 -6.41 -31.02
N GLN A 86 8.08 -5.09 -30.83
CA GLN A 86 7.65 -4.48 -29.57
C GLN A 86 6.17 -4.77 -29.30
N LEU A 87 5.31 -4.69 -30.31
CA LEU A 87 3.89 -5.07 -30.18
C LEU A 87 3.72 -6.55 -29.79
N SER A 88 4.49 -7.46 -30.40
CA SER A 88 4.49 -8.88 -30.04
C SER A 88 4.91 -9.11 -28.58
N LYS A 89 5.93 -8.38 -28.10
CA LYS A 89 6.33 -8.40 -26.69
C LYS A 89 5.21 -7.91 -25.77
N ILE A 90 4.53 -6.81 -26.13
CA ILE A 90 3.40 -6.28 -25.36
C ILE A 90 2.27 -7.31 -25.27
N ILE A 91 1.93 -8.00 -26.37
CA ILE A 91 0.91 -9.05 -26.35
C ILE A 91 1.33 -10.19 -25.39
N THR A 92 2.56 -10.66 -25.50
CA THR A 92 3.08 -11.79 -24.73
C THR A 92 3.18 -11.48 -23.23
N TYR A 93 3.83 -10.38 -22.89
CA TYR A 93 4.03 -9.99 -21.49
C TYR A 93 2.78 -9.35 -20.90
N GLY A 94 1.99 -8.63 -21.69
CA GLY A 94 0.70 -8.07 -21.29
C GLY A 94 -0.30 -9.15 -20.89
N GLY A 95 -0.41 -10.23 -21.67
CA GLY A 95 -1.25 -11.38 -21.30
C GLY A 95 -0.83 -12.02 -19.97
N LYS A 96 0.48 -12.24 -19.77
CA LYS A 96 1.02 -12.74 -18.49
C LYS A 96 0.77 -11.77 -17.33
N MET A 97 0.83 -10.47 -17.59
CA MET A 97 0.55 -9.44 -16.58
C MET A 97 -0.91 -9.45 -16.17
N LEU A 98 -1.85 -9.56 -17.12
CA LEU A 98 -3.28 -9.68 -16.83
C LEU A 98 -3.58 -10.91 -15.97
N GLN A 99 -3.00 -12.06 -16.31
CA GLN A 99 -3.14 -13.27 -15.49
C GLN A 99 -2.64 -13.06 -14.06
N LYS A 100 -1.45 -12.47 -13.88
CA LYS A 100 -0.92 -12.15 -12.54
C LYS A 100 -1.79 -11.16 -11.78
N GLN A 101 -2.41 -10.21 -12.48
CA GLN A 101 -3.35 -9.27 -11.88
C GLN A 101 -4.62 -10.00 -11.40
N ASP A 102 -5.17 -10.92 -12.19
CA ASP A 102 -6.31 -11.74 -11.78
C ASP A 102 -6.01 -12.59 -10.53
N GLU A 103 -4.83 -13.23 -10.49
CA GLU A 103 -4.34 -13.96 -9.33
C GLU A 103 -4.22 -13.04 -8.08
N THR A 104 -3.65 -11.84 -8.26
CA THR A 104 -3.51 -10.86 -7.17
C THR A 104 -4.88 -10.39 -6.66
N ILE A 105 -5.83 -10.13 -7.57
CA ILE A 105 -7.20 -9.73 -7.22
C ILE A 105 -7.92 -10.85 -6.45
N ALA A 106 -7.72 -12.11 -6.83
CA ALA A 106 -8.29 -13.25 -6.12
C ALA A 106 -7.79 -13.31 -4.67
N VAL A 107 -6.48 -13.19 -4.46
CA VAL A 107 -5.87 -13.14 -3.12
C VAL A 107 -6.42 -11.97 -2.30
N ILE A 108 -6.49 -10.77 -2.88
CA ILE A 108 -7.02 -9.59 -2.19
C ILE A 108 -8.47 -9.81 -1.75
N LYS A 109 -9.31 -10.40 -2.61
CA LYS A 109 -10.71 -10.70 -2.26
C LYS A 109 -10.82 -11.69 -1.12
N GLU A 110 -10.02 -12.75 -1.14
CA GLU A 110 -9.99 -13.76 -0.09
C GLU A 110 -9.55 -13.17 1.26
N GLU A 111 -8.43 -12.45 1.28
CA GLU A 111 -7.91 -11.82 2.49
C GLU A 111 -8.84 -10.73 3.03
N SER A 112 -9.50 -9.98 2.15
CA SER A 112 -10.53 -9.00 2.54
C SER A 112 -11.73 -9.67 3.19
N HIS A 113 -12.15 -10.84 2.68
CA HIS A 113 -13.23 -11.62 3.29
C HIS A 113 -12.85 -12.11 4.69
N LYS A 114 -11.69 -12.75 4.83
CA LYS A 114 -11.16 -13.23 6.12
C LYS A 114 -11.08 -12.09 7.13
N THR A 115 -10.50 -10.96 6.73
CA THR A 115 -10.40 -9.77 7.58
C THR A 115 -11.78 -9.31 8.06
N ARG A 116 -12.78 -9.28 7.18
CA ARG A 116 -14.14 -8.87 7.53
C ARG A 116 -14.81 -9.84 8.49
N GLU A 117 -14.59 -11.14 8.34
CA GLU A 117 -15.09 -12.16 9.27
C GLU A 117 -14.45 -12.02 10.65
N THR A 118 -13.12 -11.91 10.72
CA THR A 118 -12.41 -11.70 11.99
C THR A 118 -12.89 -10.43 12.70
N VAL A 119 -12.98 -9.31 11.98
CA VAL A 119 -13.48 -8.05 12.56
C VAL A 119 -14.91 -8.20 13.08
N ARG A 120 -15.76 -8.93 12.34
CA ARG A 120 -17.14 -9.17 12.75
C ARG A 120 -17.22 -10.03 14.01
N GLU A 121 -16.45 -11.11 14.08
CA GLU A 121 -16.41 -12.00 15.24
C GLU A 121 -15.90 -11.28 16.48
N GLU A 122 -14.76 -10.59 16.38
CA GLU A 122 -14.19 -9.80 17.47
C GLU A 122 -15.16 -8.70 17.93
N SER A 123 -15.82 -8.02 16.98
CA SER A 123 -16.85 -7.02 17.32
C SER A 123 -18.03 -7.62 18.11
N TYR A 124 -18.43 -8.86 17.82
CA TYR A 124 -19.48 -9.54 18.60
C TYR A 124 -18.99 -9.89 20.01
N LYS A 125 -17.77 -10.43 20.14
CA LYS A 125 -17.17 -10.73 21.46
C LYS A 125 -17.08 -9.49 22.33
N THR A 126 -16.51 -8.40 21.80
CA THR A 126 -16.40 -7.13 22.53
C THR A 126 -17.77 -6.59 22.94
N ARG A 127 -18.80 -6.71 22.10
CA ARG A 127 -20.16 -6.27 22.46
C ARG A 127 -20.76 -7.08 23.61
N GLU A 128 -20.58 -8.41 23.60
CA GLU A 128 -21.09 -9.26 24.68
C GLU A 128 -20.32 -9.03 25.99
N GLU A 129 -19.00 -8.89 25.92
CA GLU A 129 -18.17 -8.53 27.09
C GLU A 129 -18.58 -7.18 27.67
N LEU A 130 -18.75 -6.15 26.84
CA LEU A 130 -19.21 -4.83 27.29
C LEU A 130 -20.60 -4.89 27.92
N LYS A 131 -21.50 -5.69 27.38
CA LYS A 131 -22.84 -5.87 27.94
C LYS A 131 -22.76 -6.47 29.36
N THR A 132 -21.92 -7.47 29.57
CA THR A 132 -21.68 -8.07 30.89
C THR A 132 -21.11 -7.03 31.86
N VAL A 133 -20.04 -6.34 31.47
CA VAL A 133 -19.39 -5.31 32.31
C VAL A 133 -20.38 -4.20 32.69
N ILE A 134 -21.19 -3.71 31.74
CA ILE A 134 -22.20 -2.68 32.01
C ILE A 134 -23.24 -3.18 33.01
N GLN A 135 -23.66 -4.45 32.92
CA GLN A 135 -24.63 -5.02 33.86
C GLN A 135 -24.05 -5.15 35.27
N GLU A 136 -22.82 -5.63 35.38
CA GLU A 136 -22.10 -5.78 36.66
C GLU A 136 -21.89 -4.42 37.34
N GLU A 137 -21.30 -3.46 36.63
CA GLU A 137 -21.06 -2.08 37.12
C GLU A 137 -22.36 -1.38 37.52
N SER A 138 -23.42 -1.55 36.72
CA SER A 138 -24.74 -0.99 37.04
C SER A 138 -25.33 -1.63 38.29
N GLN A 139 -25.08 -2.92 38.55
CA GLN A 139 -25.55 -3.59 39.75
C GLN A 139 -24.78 -3.12 40.97
N GLU A 140 -23.45 -3.07 40.91
CA GLU A 140 -22.58 -2.60 41.99
C GLU A 140 -22.90 -1.15 42.38
N THR A 141 -23.07 -0.27 41.38
CA THR A 141 -23.50 1.12 41.61
C THR A 141 -24.85 1.17 42.34
N ARG A 142 -25.80 0.32 41.94
CA ARG A 142 -27.12 0.28 42.56
C ARG A 142 -27.07 -0.21 44.01
N GLU A 143 -26.27 -1.24 44.28
CA GLU A 143 -26.07 -1.78 45.63
C GLU A 143 -25.43 -0.74 46.55
N THR A 144 -24.42 -0.02 46.05
CA THR A 144 -23.77 1.09 46.77
C THR A 144 -24.76 2.18 47.14
N ILE A 145 -25.54 2.68 46.16
CA ILE A 145 -26.55 3.74 46.40
C ILE A 145 -27.60 3.28 47.43
N VAL A 146 -28.05 2.03 47.35
CA VAL A 146 -29.03 1.48 48.31
C VAL A 146 -28.42 1.39 49.71
N GLY A 147 -27.16 0.97 49.83
CA GLY A 147 -26.42 0.92 51.09
C GLY A 147 -26.30 2.31 51.74
N GLU A 148 -25.81 3.30 50.99
CA GLU A 148 -25.67 4.68 51.46
C GLU A 148 -27.02 5.32 51.84
N SER A 149 -28.07 5.06 51.04
CA SER A 149 -29.42 5.54 51.34
C SER A 149 -29.98 4.93 52.64
N ARG A 150 -29.69 3.66 52.93
CA ARG A 150 -30.10 3.02 54.20
C ARG A 150 -29.35 3.63 55.38
N MET A 151 -28.03 3.77 55.28
CA MET A 151 -27.24 4.42 56.34
C MET A 151 -27.74 5.83 56.64
N THR A 152 -27.95 6.64 55.61
CA THR A 152 -28.45 8.02 55.76
C THR A 152 -29.83 8.03 56.45
N ARG A 153 -30.72 7.11 56.07
CA ARG A 153 -32.04 6.97 56.69
C ARG A 153 -31.93 6.57 58.15
N ASP A 154 -31.10 5.59 58.47
CA ASP A 154 -30.93 5.08 59.83
C ASP A 154 -30.37 6.18 60.75
N THR A 155 -29.33 6.90 60.30
CA THR A 155 -28.79 8.07 61.01
C THR A 155 -29.83 9.16 61.23
N LEU A 156 -30.65 9.48 60.21
CA LEU A 156 -31.71 10.47 60.34
C LEU A 156 -32.80 10.03 61.34
N VAL A 157 -33.20 8.76 61.29
CA VAL A 157 -34.17 8.20 62.25
C VAL A 157 -33.64 8.24 63.67
N GLU A 158 -32.34 7.97 63.87
CA GLU A 158 -31.69 8.09 65.17
C GLU A 158 -31.68 9.53 65.68
N HIS A 159 -31.27 10.49 64.85
CA HIS A 159 -31.34 11.92 65.21
C HIS A 159 -32.76 12.36 65.57
N LEU A 160 -33.76 12.01 64.76
CA LEU A 160 -35.16 12.36 65.04
C LEU A 160 -35.68 11.74 66.35
N LYS A 161 -35.27 10.51 66.68
CA LYS A 161 -35.63 9.88 67.96
C LYS A 161 -35.05 10.65 69.15
N ASN A 162 -33.79 11.08 69.03
CA ASN A 162 -33.11 11.87 70.06
C ASN A 162 -33.79 13.24 70.22
N ASP A 163 -34.03 13.95 69.13
CA ASP A 163 -34.72 15.26 69.14
C ASP A 163 -36.13 15.15 69.75
N ILE A 164 -36.90 14.11 69.40
CA ILE A 164 -38.23 13.88 69.99
C ILE A 164 -38.13 13.58 71.49
N ALA A 165 -37.12 12.83 71.93
CA ALA A 165 -36.93 12.53 73.34
C ALA A 165 -36.60 13.80 74.14
N GLU A 166 -35.74 14.66 73.60
CA GLU A 166 -35.39 15.97 74.19
C GLU A 166 -36.61 16.88 74.28
N ILE A 167 -37.36 17.05 73.19
CA ILE A 167 -38.61 17.86 73.20
C ILE A 167 -39.61 17.32 74.23
N ARG A 168 -39.76 15.99 74.33
CA ARG A 168 -40.67 15.37 75.32
C ARG A 168 -40.21 15.66 76.75
N ALA A 169 -38.90 15.64 77.01
CA ALA A 169 -38.35 15.98 78.32
C ALA A 169 -38.59 17.45 78.66
N GLU A 170 -38.31 18.38 77.73
CA GLU A 170 -38.57 19.81 77.91
C GLU A 170 -40.06 20.09 78.18
N ILE A 171 -40.97 19.46 77.43
CA ILE A 171 -42.43 19.58 77.66
C ILE A 171 -42.81 19.08 79.06
N ALA A 172 -42.20 18.00 79.54
CA ALA A 172 -42.46 17.48 80.89
C ALA A 172 -42.03 18.48 81.97
N GLU A 173 -40.84 19.07 81.84
CA GLU A 173 -40.36 20.11 82.75
C GLU A 173 -41.25 21.36 82.76
N ILE A 174 -41.71 21.81 81.59
CA ILE A 174 -42.63 22.95 81.47
C ILE A 174 -43.96 22.64 82.17
N LYS A 175 -44.49 21.42 82.00
CA LYS A 175 -45.75 20.99 82.64
C LYS A 175 -45.63 20.96 84.15
N GLU A 176 -44.52 20.48 84.71
CA GLU A 176 -44.28 20.52 86.16
C GLU A 176 -44.26 21.96 86.69
N LYS A 177 -43.59 22.88 85.99
CA LYS A 177 -43.52 24.31 86.36
C LYS A 177 -44.86 25.04 86.31
N ILE A 178 -45.83 24.55 85.52
CA ILE A 178 -47.17 25.15 85.41
C ILE A 178 -48.15 24.55 86.46
N ALA A 179 -47.89 23.35 86.95
CA ALA A 179 -48.77 22.63 87.88
C ALA A 179 -48.45 22.86 89.38
N GLY A 180 -47.31 23.47 89.69
CA GLY A 180 -46.93 23.92 91.05
C GLY A 180 -47.15 25.42 91.22
#